data_AF-A0A151M3Y6-F1
#
_entry.id   AF-A0A151M3Y6-F1
#
_cell.length_a   1.000
_cell.length_b   1.000
_cell.length_c   1.000
_cell.angle_alpha   90.00
_cell.angle_beta   90.00
_cell.angle_gamma   90.00
#
_symmetry.space_group_name_H-M   'P 1'
#
loop_
_entity.id
_entity.type
_entity.pdbx_description
1 polymer ?
#
loop_
_entity_poly.entity_id
_entity_poly.type
_entity_poly.pdbx_seq_one_letter_code
_entity_poly.pdbx_strand_id
1 'polypeptide(L)' 'MRALMICIHKKGDLTDPGNWRPIALCSTLAKLYTCCLVACITDWVVTGGAVSQSQMGFMSMEGCYEHNFTLQMVLDND' A
#
# COMPACT_ATOMS: atom_id res chain seq x y z
N MET A 1 -15.52 -11.15 12.81
CA MET A 1 -14.69 -11.68 11.70
C MET A 1 -13.33 -12.03 12.29
N ARG A 2 -12.92 -13.31 12.27
CA ARG A 2 -11.61 -13.75 12.80
C ARG A 2 -10.58 -13.70 11.67
N ALA A 3 -9.41 -13.14 11.93
CA ALA A 3 -8.26 -13.21 11.04
C ALA A 3 -7.21 -14.18 11.61
N LEU A 4 -6.50 -14.90 10.74
CA LEU A 4 -5.35 -15.72 11.11
C LEU A 4 -4.09 -14.86 11.03
N MET A 5 -3.33 -14.74 12.13
CA MET A 5 -2.06 -14.02 12.13
C MET A 5 -0.91 -14.98 11.78
N ILE A 6 -0.11 -14.63 10.77
CA ILE A 6 1.10 -15.37 10.38
C ILE A 6 2.26 -14.36 10.34
N CYS A 7 3.41 -14.74 10.92
CA CYS A 7 4.62 -13.91 10.88
C CYS A 7 5.53 -14.35 9.73
N ILE A 8 5.93 -13.41 8.87
CA ILE A 8 6.91 -13.64 7.80
C ILE A 8 8.20 -12.93 8.15
N HIS A 9 9.33 -13.66 8.10
CA HIS A 9 10.64 -13.07 8.35
C HIS A 9 10.99 -12.06 7.24
N LYS A 10 11.42 -10.85 7.61
CA LYS A 10 11.80 -9.80 6.66
C LYS A 10 13.30 -9.85 6.34
N LYS A 11 14.15 -9.70 7.35
CA LYS A 11 15.62 -9.61 7.26
C LYS A 11 16.23 -9.59 8.66
N GLY A 12 17.52 -9.90 8.80
CA GLY A 12 18.25 -9.78 10.07
C GLY A 12 18.30 -11.09 10.85
N ASP A 13 18.49 -10.97 12.16
CA ASP A 13 18.52 -12.12 13.07
C ASP A 13 17.11 -12.70 13.29
N LEU A 14 17.00 -14.03 13.21
CA LEU A 14 15.75 -14.76 13.39
C LEU A 14 15.23 -14.72 14.83
N THR A 15 16.12 -14.50 15.80
CA THR A 15 15.76 -14.45 17.23
C THR A 15 15.17 -13.11 17.66
N ASP A 16 15.39 -12.05 16.86
CA ASP A 16 14.84 -10.73 17.11
C ASP A 16 13.41 -10.63 16.54
N PRO A 17 12.37 -10.44 17.39
CA PRO A 17 10.99 -10.33 16.94
C PRO A 17 10.74 -9.12 16.02
N GLY A 18 11.57 -8.06 16.08
CA GLY A 18 11.47 -6.88 15.21
C GLY A 18 11.71 -7.19 13.72
N ASN A 19 12.36 -8.33 13.44
CA ASN A 19 12.66 -8.78 12.09
C ASN A 19 11.52 -9.55 11.42
N TRP A 20 10.42 -9.76 12.13
CA TRP A 20 9.23 -10.45 11.62
C TRP A 20 8.11 -9.46 11.28
N ARG A 21 7.40 -9.73 10.18
CA ARG A 21 6.23 -8.95 9.74
C ARG A 21 4.98 -9.77 10.02
N PRO A 22 4.15 -9.38 11.01
CA PRO A 22 2.87 -10.02 11.20
C PRO A 22 1.93 -9.65 10.04
N ILE A 23 1.30 -10.65 9.45
CA ILE A 23 0.31 -10.51 8.39
C ILE A 23 -0.99 -11.15 8.88
N ALA A 24 -2.07 -10.36 8.89
CA ALA A 24 -3.41 -10.83 9.19
C ALA A 24 -4.07 -11.36 7.90
N LEU A 25 -4.28 -12.66 7.83
CA LEU A 25 -5.03 -13.30 6.76
C LEU A 25 -6.53 -13.27 7.08
N CYS A 26 -7.24 -12.39 6.37
CA CYS A 26 -8.70 -12.37 6.37
C CYS A 26 -9.28 -13.51 5.51
N SER A 27 -10.53 -13.89 5.77
CA SER A 27 -11.25 -14.85 4.93
C SER A 27 -11.38 -14.34 3.49
N THR A 28 -11.52 -15.24 2.53
CA THR A 28 -11.71 -14.89 1.11
C THR A 28 -12.95 -14.01 0.91
N LEU A 29 -14.04 -14.31 1.61
CA LEU A 29 -15.26 -13.50 1.61
C LEU A 29 -14.99 -12.06 2.09
N ALA A 30 -14.19 -11.89 3.15
CA ALA A 30 -13.82 -10.57 3.64
C ALA A 30 -13.06 -9.77 2.58
N LYS A 31 -12.08 -10.42 1.93
CA LYS A 31 -11.26 -9.80 0.88
C LYS A 31 -12.13 -9.35 -0.29
N LEU A 32 -13.01 -10.21 -0.78
CA LEU A 32 -13.95 -9.88 -1.87
C LEU A 32 -14.84 -8.70 -1.51
N TYR A 33 -15.45 -8.71 -0.33
CA TYR A 33 -16.27 -7.61 0.16
C TYR A 33 -15.48 -6.30 0.21
N THR A 34 -14.26 -6.32 0.76
CA THR A 34 -13.41 -5.13 0.82
C THR A 34 -12.96 -4.66 -0.56
N CYS A 35 -12.77 -5.56 -1.54
CA CYS A 35 -12.45 -5.17 -2.92
C CYS A 35 -13.59 -4.37 -3.55
N CYS A 36 -14.84 -4.78 -3.36
CA CYS A 36 -16.00 -4.03 -3.84
C CYS A 36 -16.07 -2.63 -3.19
N LEU A 37 -15.86 -2.56 -1.88
CA LEU A 37 -15.82 -1.27 -1.16
C LEU A 37 -14.71 -0.36 -1.67
N VAL A 38 -13.50 -0.91 -1.85
CA VAL A 38 -12.36 -0.15 -2.37
C VAL A 38 -12.67 0.40 -3.76
N ALA A 39 -13.29 -0.39 -4.65
CA ALA A 39 -13.66 0.11 -5.99
C ALA A 39 -14.57 1.35 -5.91
N CYS A 40 -15.61 1.32 -5.07
CA CYS A 40 -16.52 2.45 -4.90
C CYS A 40 -15.84 3.67 -4.23
N ILE A 41 -15.05 3.43 -3.17
CA ILE A 41 -14.39 4.51 -2.43
C ILE A 41 -13.33 5.17 -3.29
N THR A 42 -12.51 4.38 -4.00
CA THR A 42 -11.46 4.88 -4.88
C THR A 42 -12.02 5.77 -5.98
N ASP A 43 -13.12 5.36 -6.63
CA ASP A 43 -13.79 6.19 -7.64
C ASP A 43 -14.25 7.54 -7.06
N TRP A 44 -14.89 7.52 -5.89
CA TRP A 44 -15.35 8.72 -5.22
C TRP A 44 -14.21 9.66 -4.81
N VAL A 45 -13.13 9.14 -4.20
CA VAL A 45 -12.02 9.99 -3.75
C VAL A 45 -11.22 10.59 -4.90
N VAL A 46 -11.11 9.87 -6.03
CA VAL A 46 -10.39 10.34 -7.23
C VAL A 46 -11.23 11.40 -7.95
N THR A 47 -12.50 11.12 -8.24
CA THR A 47 -13.40 12.07 -8.93
C THR A 47 -13.69 13.31 -8.08
N GLY A 48 -13.79 13.13 -6.77
CA GLY A 48 -14.02 14.22 -5.81
C GLY A 48 -12.77 15.02 -5.43
N GLY A 49 -11.58 14.65 -5.92
CA GLY A 49 -10.32 15.35 -5.60
C GLY A 49 -9.93 15.27 -4.12
N ALA A 50 -10.40 14.26 -3.39
CA ALA A 50 -10.11 14.09 -1.96
C ALA A 50 -8.71 13.51 -1.71
N VAL A 51 -8.07 12.93 -2.73
CA VAL A 51 -6.69 12.44 -2.69
C VAL A 51 -5.72 13.53 -3.12
N SER A 52 -4.64 13.70 -2.36
CA SER A 52 -3.55 14.62 -2.71
C SER A 52 -2.87 14.21 -4.01
N GLN A 53 -2.49 15.18 -4.84
CA GLN A 53 -1.70 14.92 -6.06
C GLN A 53 -0.33 14.30 -5.77
N SER A 54 0.20 14.46 -4.55
CA SER A 54 1.45 13.81 -4.13
C SER A 54 1.25 12.36 -3.67
N GLN A 55 0.01 11.88 -3.57
CA GLN A 55 -0.28 10.50 -3.18
C GLN A 55 -0.02 9.56 -4.36
N MET A 56 1.09 8.84 -4.27
CA MET A 56 1.55 7.95 -5.33
C MET A 56 1.38 6.46 -5.01
N GLY A 57 1.22 6.12 -3.72
CA GLY A 57 1.00 4.75 -3.27
C GLY A 57 -0.46 4.32 -3.34
N PHE A 58 -0.70 3.08 -3.74
CA PHE A 58 -2.03 2.45 -3.80
C PHE A 58 -3.03 3.14 -4.74
N MET A 59 -2.52 3.91 -5.71
CA MET A 59 -3.30 4.51 -6.80
C MET A 59 -3.21 3.63 -8.05
N SER A 60 -4.05 3.91 -9.05
CA SER A 60 -4.03 3.18 -10.33
C SER A 60 -2.80 3.46 -11.20
N MET A 61 -2.01 4.48 -10.85
CA MET A 61 -0.81 4.91 -11.56
C MET A 61 0.46 4.35 -10.91
N GLU A 62 1.52 4.21 -11.71
CA GLU A 62 2.86 3.76 -11.30
C GLU A 62 3.63 4.85 -10.53
N GLY A 63 3.06 5.28 -9.40
CA GLY A 63 3.52 6.48 -8.69
C GLY A 63 4.94 6.36 -8.10
N CYS A 64 5.44 5.15 -7.86
CA CYS A 64 6.83 4.94 -7.42
C CYS A 64 7.85 5.39 -8.48
N TYR A 65 7.59 5.09 -9.76
CA TYR A 65 8.49 5.49 -10.84
C TYR A 65 8.43 6.99 -11.06
N GLU A 66 7.23 7.56 -11.06
CA GLU A 66 7.03 9.00 -11.21
C GLU A 66 7.77 9.79 -10.12
N HIS A 67 7.60 9.41 -8.85
CA HIS A 67 8.26 10.13 -7.75
C HIS A 67 9.78 9.95 -7.75
N ASN A 68 10.30 8.79 -8.17
CA ASN A 68 11.74 8.61 -8.36
C ASN A 68 12.26 9.49 -9.50
N PHE A 69 11.53 9.57 -10.61
CA PHE A 69 11.89 10.45 -11.72
C PHE A 69 11.85 11.92 -11.30
N THR A 70 10.80 12.37 -10.61
CA THR A 70 10.70 13.73 -10.07
C THR A 70 11.87 14.02 -9.12
N LEU A 71 12.22 13.08 -8.24
CA LEU A 71 13.36 13.21 -7.34
C LEU A 71 14.68 13.36 -8.10
N GLN A 72 14.93 12.53 -9.12
CA GLN A 72 16.13 12.64 -9.96
C GLN A 72 16.18 13.97 -10.71
N MET A 73 15.07 14.40 -11.31
CA MET A 73 14.98 15.71 -11.98
C MET A 73 15.31 16.85 -11.03
N VAL A 74 14.85 16.81 -9.79
CA VAL A 74 15.19 17.85 -8.80
C VAL A 74 16.68 17.82 -8.47
N LEU A 75 17.26 16.64 -8.23
CA LEU A 75 18.68 16.49 -7.92
C LEU A 75 19.60 16.88 -9.08
N ASP A 76 19.18 16.69 -10.32
CA ASP A 76 19.96 17.00 -11.53
C ASP A 76 19.86 18.48 -11.95
N ASN A 77 18.86 19.22 -11.45
CA ASN A 77 18.65 20.65 -11.75
C ASN A 77 19.21 21.60 -10.66
N ASP A 78 19.82 21.06 -9.61
CA ASP A 78 20.67 21.80 -8.63
C ASP A 78 22.15 21.77 -9.06
#